data_AF-A0AAJ0FIY3-F1
#
_entry.id   AF-A0AAJ0FIY3-F1
#
_cell.length_a   1.000
_cell.length_b   1.000
_cell.length_c   1.000
_cell.angle_alpha   90.00
_cell.angle_beta   90.00
_cell.angle_gamma   90.00
#
_symmetry.space_group_name_H-M   'P 1'
#
loop_
_entity.id
_entity.type
_entity.pdbx_description
1 polymer ?
#
loop_
_entity_poly.entity_id
_entity_poly.type
_entity_poly.pdbx_seq_one_letter_code
_entity_poly.pdbx_strand_id
1 'polypeptide(L)'
;MDWKDPLRKLPTIAPHPAPESVASSELSSILEDSNRWYDSRTAVLKILEDRYVPNGPKDDTPKVLRTFVMKLPKGGQLALMSEILLLKDDSTKLRQLRNFLVDAILKPMKAAGGKNPKTPITPTLHPDAKDDILLSMATIEPSSINDQGQLTVDCLRREGYRCAVCGRVDGVWRSKVPECTVGMVRTQCAHILPFALGNFDEQSAQE
;
A
#
# COMPACT_ATOMS: atom_id res chain seq x y z
N MET A 1 -6.50 -8.49 -26.99
CA MET A 1 -6.56 -9.32 -25.77
C MET A 1 -7.72 -8.79 -24.94
N ASP A 2 -8.85 -9.50 -24.95
CA ASP A 2 -10.05 -9.09 -24.22
C ASP A 2 -9.93 -9.44 -22.74
N TRP A 3 -9.67 -8.43 -21.90
CA TRP A 3 -9.74 -8.56 -20.46
C TRP A 3 -11.21 -8.63 -20.03
N LYS A 4 -11.69 -9.82 -19.69
CA LYS A 4 -13.03 -10.01 -19.12
C LYS A 4 -13.00 -9.62 -17.65
N ASP A 5 -13.68 -8.51 -17.33
CA ASP A 5 -13.85 -8.04 -15.96
C ASP A 5 -14.53 -9.11 -15.08
N PRO A 6 -13.82 -9.67 -14.09
CA PRO A 6 -14.36 -10.71 -13.21
C PRO A 6 -15.45 -10.20 -12.27
N LEU A 7 -15.62 -8.87 -12.13
CA LEU A 7 -16.56 -8.24 -11.20
C LEU A 7 -17.94 -7.97 -11.81
N ARG A 8 -18.12 -8.21 -13.12
CA ARG A 8 -19.40 -8.02 -13.86
C ARG A 8 -20.60 -8.73 -13.21
N LYS A 9 -20.39 -9.77 -12.41
CA LYS A 9 -21.46 -10.58 -11.82
C LYS A 9 -21.93 -10.07 -10.45
N LEU A 10 -21.36 -8.98 -9.92
CA LEU A 10 -21.79 -8.41 -8.64
C LEU A 10 -23.02 -7.49 -8.85
N PRO A 11 -24.00 -7.49 -7.93
CA PRO A 11 -25.15 -6.60 -8.01
C PRO A 11 -24.74 -5.13 -7.85
N THR A 12 -25.45 -4.25 -8.57
CA THR A 12 -25.23 -2.80 -8.57
C THR A 12 -25.45 -2.23 -7.17
N ILE A 13 -24.44 -1.56 -6.62
CA ILE A 13 -24.52 -0.81 -5.37
C ILE A 13 -25.53 0.32 -5.55
N ALA A 14 -26.51 0.43 -4.63
CA ALA A 14 -27.51 1.49 -4.68
C ALA A 14 -26.86 2.88 -4.54
N PRO A 15 -27.26 3.88 -5.33
CA PRO A 15 -26.76 5.24 -5.16
C PRO A 15 -27.26 5.82 -3.83
N HIS A 16 -26.34 6.23 -2.97
CA HIS A 16 -26.67 7.00 -1.77
C HIS A 16 -27.27 8.37 -2.17
N PRO A 17 -28.29 8.87 -1.45
CA PRO A 17 -28.89 10.16 -1.77
C PRO A 17 -28.09 11.29 -1.12
N ALA A 18 -27.76 12.31 -1.91
CA ALA A 18 -27.65 13.68 -1.41
C ALA A 18 -27.74 14.68 -2.58
N PRO A 19 -28.81 15.48 -2.67
CA PRO A 19 -28.71 16.89 -3.04
C PRO A 19 -28.55 17.68 -1.71
N GLU A 20 -27.54 18.53 -1.54
CA GLU A 20 -27.62 19.95 -1.88
C GLU A 20 -26.22 20.60 -1.81
N SER A 21 -26.02 21.59 -2.67
CA SER A 21 -24.73 22.12 -3.12
C SER A 21 -24.06 23.08 -2.13
N VAL A 22 -22.87 22.69 -1.66
CA VAL A 22 -21.82 23.55 -1.08
C VAL A 22 -20.60 23.63 -2.03
N ALA A 23 -20.75 23.13 -3.27
CA ALA A 23 -19.65 22.61 -4.07
C ALA A 23 -18.67 23.67 -4.61
N SER A 24 -19.05 24.93 -4.78
CA SER A 24 -18.20 25.88 -5.53
C SER A 24 -16.93 26.34 -4.81
N SER A 25 -16.94 26.42 -3.47
CA SER A 25 -15.72 26.79 -2.70
C SER A 25 -14.79 25.59 -2.50
N GLU A 26 -15.34 24.40 -2.27
CA GLU A 26 -14.54 23.17 -2.18
C GLU A 26 -13.99 22.74 -3.54
N LEU A 27 -14.73 22.96 -4.64
CA LEU A 27 -14.21 22.69 -5.98
C LEU A 27 -13.02 23.58 -6.31
N SER A 28 -12.99 24.84 -5.85
CA SER A 28 -11.85 25.73 -6.06
C SER A 28 -10.60 25.27 -5.30
N SER A 29 -10.73 24.85 -4.03
CA SER A 29 -9.60 24.29 -3.28
C SER A 29 -9.15 22.93 -3.81
N ILE A 30 -10.09 22.08 -4.27
CA ILE A 30 -9.81 20.81 -4.93
C ILE A 30 -9.10 21.02 -6.28
N LEU A 31 -9.49 22.06 -7.05
CA LEU A 31 -8.88 22.41 -8.34
C LEU A 31 -7.48 23.01 -8.16
N GLU A 32 -7.26 23.86 -7.16
CA GLU A 32 -5.91 24.35 -6.80
C GLU A 32 -5.00 23.20 -6.37
N ASP A 33 -5.49 22.28 -5.54
CA ASP A 33 -4.77 21.09 -5.11
C ASP A 33 -4.51 20.12 -6.28
N SER A 34 -5.42 20.07 -7.26
CA SER A 34 -5.27 19.30 -8.50
C SER A 34 -4.20 19.90 -9.41
N ASN A 35 -4.23 21.22 -9.65
CA ASN A 35 -3.24 21.91 -10.49
C ASN A 35 -1.83 21.82 -9.89
N ARG A 36 -1.71 22.08 -8.58
CA ARG A 36 -0.43 21.90 -7.85
C ARG A 36 0.10 20.49 -7.96
N TRP A 37 -0.79 19.48 -7.93
CA TRP A 37 -0.41 18.10 -8.11
C TRP A 37 0.12 17.83 -9.54
N TYR A 38 -0.56 18.31 -10.59
CA TYR A 38 -0.11 18.13 -11.98
C TYR A 38 1.23 18.82 -12.24
N ASP A 39 1.40 20.04 -11.73
CA ASP A 39 2.62 20.82 -11.87
C ASP A 39 3.78 20.15 -11.14
N SER A 40 3.56 19.74 -9.89
CA SER A 40 4.57 19.02 -9.08
C SER A 40 4.97 17.71 -9.74
N ARG A 41 4.00 16.95 -10.26
CA ARG A 41 4.25 15.68 -10.94
C ARG A 41 5.05 15.89 -12.22
N THR A 42 4.70 16.89 -13.01
CA THR A 42 5.43 17.21 -14.25
C THR A 42 6.86 17.63 -13.95
N ALA A 43 7.06 18.50 -12.95
CA ALA A 43 8.39 18.94 -12.52
C ALA A 43 9.25 17.78 -12.02
N VAL A 44 8.68 16.89 -11.19
CA VAL A 44 9.38 15.71 -10.66
C VAL A 44 9.77 14.75 -11.78
N LEU A 45 8.86 14.44 -12.70
CA LEU A 45 9.18 13.56 -13.83
C LEU A 45 10.33 14.13 -14.67
N LYS A 46 10.32 15.45 -14.92
CA LYS A 46 11.39 16.14 -15.63
C LYS A 46 12.73 16.07 -14.89
N ILE A 47 12.74 16.24 -13.57
CA ILE A 47 13.96 16.12 -12.76
C ILE A 47 14.53 14.70 -12.87
N LEU A 48 13.69 13.68 -12.73
CA LEU A 48 14.12 12.28 -12.77
C LEU A 48 14.60 11.85 -14.16
N GLU A 49 14.03 12.42 -15.24
CA GLU A 49 14.36 12.06 -16.62
C GLU A 49 15.56 12.85 -17.17
N ASP A 50 15.58 14.17 -16.95
CA ASP A 50 16.54 15.07 -17.60
C ASP A 50 17.74 15.45 -16.72
N ARG A 51 17.57 15.47 -15.39
CA ARG A 51 18.58 16.04 -14.47
C ARG A 51 19.32 15.00 -13.64
N TYR A 52 18.69 13.86 -13.35
CA TYR A 52 19.34 12.82 -12.55
C TYR A 52 20.36 12.04 -13.40
N VAL A 53 21.59 11.91 -12.90
CA VAL A 53 22.64 11.10 -13.54
C VAL A 53 22.79 9.79 -12.78
N PRO A 54 22.44 8.63 -13.39
CA PRO A 54 22.59 7.32 -12.75
C PRO A 54 24.04 7.02 -12.36
N ASN A 55 24.26 6.54 -11.13
CA ASN A 55 25.57 6.10 -10.66
C ASN A 55 25.85 4.66 -11.09
N GLY A 56 26.03 4.49 -12.39
CA GLY A 56 26.32 3.22 -13.04
C GLY A 56 25.08 2.47 -13.55
N PRO A 57 25.29 1.35 -14.25
CA PRO A 57 24.24 0.67 -15.03
C PRO A 57 23.16 -0.01 -14.19
N LYS A 58 23.38 -0.14 -12.87
CA LYS A 58 22.41 -0.75 -11.94
C LYS A 58 21.62 0.29 -11.13
N ASP A 59 21.92 1.57 -11.30
CA ASP A 59 21.19 2.64 -10.61
C ASP A 59 19.84 2.86 -11.30
N ASP A 60 18.79 2.29 -10.71
CA ASP A 60 17.41 2.38 -11.17
C ASP A 60 16.62 3.49 -10.45
N THR A 61 17.31 4.43 -9.80
CA THR A 61 16.70 5.49 -8.99
C THR A 61 15.57 6.23 -9.71
N PRO A 62 15.75 6.72 -10.96
CA PRO A 62 14.67 7.38 -11.69
C PRO A 62 13.44 6.49 -11.89
N LYS A 63 13.65 5.22 -12.22
CA LYS A 63 12.59 4.26 -12.51
C LYS A 63 11.76 3.96 -11.26
N VAL A 64 12.42 3.74 -10.13
CA VAL A 64 11.75 3.43 -8.86
C VAL A 64 10.97 4.65 -8.38
N LEU A 65 11.60 5.83 -8.26
CA LEU A 65 10.93 7.04 -7.78
C LEU A 65 9.75 7.44 -8.68
N ARG A 66 9.91 7.35 -10.01
CA ARG A 66 8.81 7.54 -10.97
C ARG A 66 7.67 6.57 -10.69
N THR A 67 7.96 5.31 -10.43
CA THR A 67 6.92 4.31 -10.15
C THR A 67 6.14 4.66 -8.89
N PHE A 68 6.81 5.06 -7.80
CA PHE A 68 6.12 5.47 -6.58
C PHE A 68 5.24 6.71 -6.79
N VAL A 69 5.76 7.76 -7.45
CA VAL A 69 4.99 8.98 -7.79
C VAL A 69 3.75 8.65 -8.63
N MET A 70 3.81 7.63 -9.47
CA MET A 70 2.71 7.23 -10.36
C MET A 70 1.68 6.29 -9.70
N LYS A 71 2.05 5.60 -8.62
CA LYS A 71 1.29 4.46 -8.09
C LYS A 71 0.84 4.62 -6.64
N LEU A 72 1.45 5.49 -5.85
CA LEU A 72 0.98 5.78 -4.50
C LEU A 72 -0.43 6.42 -4.52
N PRO A 73 -1.20 6.36 -3.42
CA PRO A 73 -2.38 7.19 -3.24
C PRO A 73 -2.02 8.69 -3.28
N LYS A 74 -2.99 9.56 -3.59
CA LYS A 74 -2.75 11.01 -3.83
C LYS A 74 -1.93 11.68 -2.73
N GLY A 75 -2.24 11.43 -1.45
CA GLY A 75 -1.47 12.00 -0.32
C GLY A 75 -0.01 11.54 -0.31
N GLY A 76 0.25 10.25 -0.53
CA GLY A 76 1.61 9.72 -0.61
C GLY A 76 2.38 10.23 -1.83
N GLN A 77 1.69 10.45 -2.96
CA GLN A 77 2.31 11.08 -4.13
C GLN A 77 2.73 12.51 -3.83
N LEU A 78 1.87 13.33 -3.21
CA LEU A 78 2.18 14.71 -2.86
C LEU A 78 3.40 14.79 -1.93
N ALA A 79 3.40 14.00 -0.85
CA ALA A 79 4.53 13.95 0.08
C ALA A 79 5.84 13.57 -0.61
N LEU A 80 5.82 12.52 -1.45
CA LEU A 80 7.01 12.08 -2.17
C LEU A 80 7.48 13.10 -3.22
N MET A 81 6.55 13.73 -3.94
CA MET A 81 6.90 14.76 -4.92
C MET A 81 7.54 15.97 -4.26
N SER A 82 7.01 16.43 -3.13
CA SER A 82 7.61 17.50 -2.32
C SER A 82 9.03 17.17 -1.89
N GLU A 83 9.26 15.94 -1.41
CA GLU A 83 10.59 15.48 -1.03
C GLU A 83 11.55 15.45 -2.23
N ILE A 84 11.13 14.92 -3.38
CA ILE A 84 11.98 14.90 -4.59
C ILE A 84 12.31 16.32 -5.06
N LEU A 85 11.37 17.26 -4.99
CA LEU A 85 11.60 18.66 -5.35
C LEU A 85 12.60 19.34 -4.40
N LEU A 86 12.57 19.00 -3.12
CA LEU A 86 13.52 19.48 -2.12
C LEU A 86 14.93 18.93 -2.38
N LEU A 87 15.03 17.66 -2.79
CA LEU A 87 16.28 16.95 -3.02
C LEU A 87 16.80 17.03 -4.47
N LYS A 88 16.15 17.82 -5.34
CA LYS A 88 16.40 17.84 -6.79
C LYS A 88 17.85 18.08 -7.21
N ASP A 89 18.64 18.74 -6.37
CA ASP A 89 20.03 19.11 -6.64
C ASP A 89 21.05 18.17 -5.93
N ASP A 90 20.57 17.19 -5.16
CA ASP A 90 21.40 16.20 -4.44
C ASP A 90 21.07 14.77 -4.89
N SER A 91 21.80 14.31 -5.91
CA SER A 91 21.63 12.97 -6.47
C SER A 91 21.93 11.85 -5.47
N THR A 92 22.76 12.11 -4.45
CA THR A 92 23.08 11.14 -3.41
C THR A 92 21.89 10.95 -2.47
N LYS A 93 21.25 12.04 -2.05
CA LYS A 93 20.02 11.98 -1.23
C LYS A 93 18.83 11.41 -2.00
N LEU A 94 18.69 11.70 -3.30
CA LEU A 94 17.66 11.05 -4.13
C LEU A 94 17.83 9.53 -4.19
N ARG A 95 19.08 9.05 -4.29
CA ARG A 95 19.37 7.61 -4.22
C ARG A 95 19.10 7.03 -2.84
N GLN A 96 19.43 7.77 -1.78
CA GLN A 96 19.11 7.37 -0.40
C GLN A 96 17.60 7.24 -0.21
N LEU A 97 16.81 8.21 -0.68
CA LEU A 97 15.34 8.16 -0.65
C LEU A 97 14.81 6.94 -1.41
N ARG A 98 15.34 6.65 -2.60
CA ARG A 98 14.99 5.44 -3.35
C ARG A 98 15.30 4.18 -2.55
N ASN A 99 16.49 4.09 -1.95
CA ASN A 99 16.88 2.92 -1.18
C ASN A 99 15.99 2.74 0.05
N PHE A 100 15.68 3.82 0.77
CA PHE A 100 14.73 3.81 1.88
C PHE A 100 13.37 3.25 1.47
N LEU A 101 12.77 3.76 0.38
CA LEU A 101 11.47 3.27 -0.10
C LEU A 101 11.50 1.78 -0.50
N VAL A 102 12.57 1.34 -1.13
CA VAL A 102 12.75 -0.07 -1.50
C VAL A 102 12.91 -0.94 -0.27
N ASP A 103 13.70 -0.50 0.70
CA ASP A 103 14.05 -1.27 1.89
C ASP A 103 12.90 -1.33 2.89
N ALA A 104 12.16 -0.23 3.06
CA ALA A 104 11.07 -0.12 4.01
C ALA A 104 9.74 -0.68 3.47
N ILE A 105 9.53 -0.68 2.15
CA ILE A 105 8.24 -1.06 1.55
C ILE A 105 8.39 -2.31 0.67
N LEU A 106 9.18 -2.25 -0.40
CA LEU A 106 9.17 -3.29 -1.43
C LEU A 106 9.83 -4.60 -0.97
N LYS A 107 10.94 -4.53 -0.22
CA LYS A 107 11.63 -5.71 0.32
C LYS A 107 10.74 -6.46 1.32
N PRO A 108 10.11 -5.82 2.33
CA PRO A 108 9.15 -6.48 3.22
C PRO A 108 7.98 -7.11 2.46
N MET A 109 7.42 -6.42 1.47
CA MET A 109 6.35 -6.96 0.63
C MET A 109 6.81 -8.22 -0.13
N LYS A 110 8.03 -8.24 -0.67
CA LYS A 110 8.59 -9.38 -1.41
C LYS A 110 8.99 -10.54 -0.51
N ALA A 111 9.40 -10.29 0.73
CA ALA A 111 9.90 -11.31 1.66
C ALA A 111 8.85 -12.31 2.16
N ALA A 112 7.62 -12.27 1.62
CA ALA A 112 6.50 -13.14 1.98
C ALA A 112 6.26 -13.12 3.49
N GLY A 113 5.86 -11.96 4.02
CA GLY A 113 5.18 -11.78 5.31
C GLY A 113 5.77 -12.55 6.50
N GLY A 114 6.54 -11.89 7.37
CA GLY A 114 6.91 -12.44 8.69
C GLY A 114 8.39 -12.70 8.92
N LYS A 115 9.27 -12.21 8.04
CA LYS A 115 10.71 -12.16 8.31
C LYS A 115 11.16 -10.72 8.23
N ASN A 116 11.81 -10.23 9.28
CA ASN A 116 12.50 -8.94 9.26
C ASN A 116 13.45 -8.93 8.05
N PRO A 117 13.47 -7.83 7.27
CA PRO A 117 14.37 -7.75 6.14
C PRO A 117 15.80 -7.98 6.64
N LYS A 118 16.47 -9.02 6.12
CA LYS A 118 17.86 -9.35 6.48
C LYS A 118 18.86 -8.23 6.12
N THR A 119 18.42 -7.25 5.34
CA THR A 119 19.21 -6.08 4.99
C THR A 119 18.78 -4.92 5.88
N PRO A 120 19.72 -4.21 6.53
CA PRO A 120 19.43 -2.99 7.26
C PRO A 120 18.61 -2.03 6.40
N ILE A 121 17.59 -1.42 6.99
CA ILE A 121 16.81 -0.39 6.30
C ILE A 121 17.71 0.82 6.14
N THR A 122 17.83 1.34 4.91
CA THR A 122 18.56 2.58 4.65
C THR A 122 18.01 3.70 5.56
N PRO A 123 18.85 4.48 6.26
CA PRO A 123 18.37 5.53 7.15
C PRO A 123 17.48 6.55 6.44
N THR A 124 16.40 6.97 7.12
CA THR A 124 15.57 8.09 6.70
C THR A 124 16.39 9.38 6.60
N LEU A 125 16.01 10.27 5.68
CA LEU A 125 16.60 11.61 5.57
C LEU A 125 16.17 12.53 6.72
N HIS A 126 15.09 12.18 7.42
CA HIS A 126 14.50 12.93 8.52
C HIS A 126 14.67 12.15 9.82
N PRO A 127 15.56 12.58 10.74
CA PRO A 127 15.84 11.84 11.98
C PRO A 127 14.60 11.72 12.88
N ASP A 128 13.74 12.75 12.91
CA ASP A 128 12.52 12.79 13.72
C ASP A 128 11.42 11.87 13.18
N ALA A 129 11.51 11.45 11.90
CA ALA A 129 10.50 10.59 11.29
C ALA A 129 10.43 9.20 11.96
N LYS A 130 11.49 8.78 12.67
CA LYS A 130 11.48 7.50 13.39
C LYS A 130 10.38 7.46 14.45
N ASP A 131 10.23 8.54 15.21
CA ASP A 131 9.26 8.62 16.31
C ASP A 131 7.83 8.71 15.77
N ASP A 132 7.61 9.49 14.70
CA ASP A 132 6.32 9.59 14.02
C ASP A 132 5.88 8.25 13.39
N ILE A 133 6.83 7.51 12.80
CA ILE A 133 6.59 6.18 12.26
C ILE A 133 6.22 5.23 13.41
N LEU A 134 6.98 5.24 14.51
CA LEU A 134 6.72 4.39 15.67
C LEU A 134 5.35 4.68 16.28
N LEU A 135 4.98 5.96 16.39
CA LEU A 135 3.67 6.40 16.88
C LEU A 135 2.53 5.93 15.96
N SER A 136 2.71 6.05 14.65
CA SER A 136 1.74 5.59 13.66
C SER A 136 1.57 4.06 13.72
N MET A 137 2.67 3.33 13.91
CA MET A 137 2.68 1.87 14.02
C MET A 137 2.10 1.38 15.35
N ALA A 138 2.18 2.15 16.44
CA ALA A 138 1.60 1.78 17.74
C ALA A 138 0.07 1.59 17.69
N THR A 139 -0.61 2.14 16.67
CA THR A 139 -2.06 1.95 16.46
C THR A 139 -2.40 0.67 15.70
N ILE A 140 -1.40 -0.01 15.12
CA ILE A 140 -1.58 -1.24 14.35
C ILE A 140 -1.38 -2.41 15.31
N GLU A 141 -2.47 -3.06 15.73
CA GLU A 141 -2.37 -4.27 16.56
C GLU A 141 -1.71 -5.40 15.77
N PRO A 142 -0.58 -5.95 16.25
CA PRO A 142 0.04 -7.10 15.62
C PRO A 142 -0.85 -8.33 15.84
N SER A 143 -1.32 -8.95 14.76
CA SER A 143 -1.97 -10.26 14.87
C SER A 143 -0.91 -11.30 15.22
N SER A 144 -1.01 -11.97 16.37
CA SER A 144 -0.09 -13.07 16.64
C SER A 144 -0.41 -14.28 15.75
N ILE A 145 0.57 -15.16 15.52
CA ILE A 145 0.34 -16.43 14.81
C ILE A 145 -0.74 -17.27 15.53
N ASN A 146 -0.85 -17.12 16.85
CA ASN A 146 -1.84 -17.82 17.67
C ASN A 146 -3.28 -17.31 17.42
N ASP A 147 -3.46 -16.05 17.01
CA ASP A 147 -4.77 -15.46 16.75
C ASP A 147 -5.29 -15.77 15.34
N GLN A 148 -4.44 -16.34 14.48
CA GLN A 148 -4.75 -16.57 13.07
C GLN A 148 -5.89 -17.57 12.87
N GLY A 149 -6.05 -18.54 13.79
CA GLY A 149 -7.17 -19.46 13.80
C GLY A 149 -8.50 -18.76 14.06
N GLN A 150 -8.54 -17.89 15.08
CA GLN A 150 -9.74 -17.14 15.43
C GLN A 150 -10.09 -16.09 14.36
N LEU A 151 -9.07 -15.38 13.85
CA LEU A 151 -9.22 -14.45 12.74
C LEU A 151 -9.78 -15.14 11.49
N THR A 152 -9.34 -16.37 11.20
CA THR A 152 -9.89 -17.15 10.09
C THR A 152 -11.38 -17.45 10.30
N VAL A 153 -11.78 -17.86 11.50
CA VAL A 153 -13.18 -18.12 11.83
C VAL A 153 -14.03 -16.86 11.73
N ASP A 154 -13.55 -15.73 12.25
CA ASP A 154 -14.28 -14.47 12.23
C ASP A 154 -14.40 -13.89 10.81
N CYS A 155 -13.33 -13.95 10.02
CA CYS A 155 -13.39 -13.61 8.59
C CYS A 155 -14.38 -14.51 7.86
N LEU A 156 -14.36 -15.83 8.08
CA LEU A 156 -15.32 -16.72 7.44
C LEU A 156 -16.74 -16.42 7.87
N ARG A 157 -17.01 -16.18 9.16
CA ARG A 157 -18.33 -15.81 9.65
C ARG A 157 -18.84 -14.53 8.96
N ARG A 158 -17.98 -13.52 8.83
CA ARG A 158 -18.28 -12.25 8.13
C ARG A 158 -18.65 -12.47 6.66
N GLU A 159 -17.91 -13.33 5.97
CA GLU A 159 -18.13 -13.64 4.55
C GLU A 159 -19.19 -14.74 4.31
N GLY A 160 -20.00 -15.10 5.32
CA GLY A 160 -21.03 -16.13 5.20
C GLY A 160 -20.47 -17.53 4.92
N TYR A 161 -19.29 -17.82 5.46
CA TYR A 161 -18.48 -19.02 5.31
C TYR A 161 -18.05 -19.31 3.87
N ARG A 162 -17.89 -18.25 3.06
CA ARG A 162 -17.48 -18.32 1.66
C ARG A 162 -16.14 -17.66 1.43
N CYS A 163 -15.43 -18.10 0.39
CA CYS A 163 -14.26 -17.42 -0.12
C CYS A 163 -14.66 -16.07 -0.72
N ALA A 164 -14.11 -14.97 -0.22
CA ALA A 164 -14.37 -13.61 -0.73
C ALA A 164 -14.07 -13.44 -2.23
N VAL A 165 -13.15 -14.24 -2.79
CA VAL A 165 -12.73 -14.13 -4.20
C VAL A 165 -13.66 -14.90 -5.14
N CYS A 166 -14.01 -16.15 -4.80
CA CYS A 166 -14.74 -17.04 -5.71
C CYS A 166 -16.18 -17.37 -5.28
N GLY A 167 -16.62 -16.92 -4.10
CA GLY A 167 -17.98 -17.14 -3.55
C GLY A 167 -18.30 -18.58 -3.14
N ARG A 168 -17.35 -19.50 -3.30
CA ARG A 168 -17.46 -20.92 -2.94
C ARG A 168 -17.40 -21.10 -1.42
N VAL A 169 -18.16 -22.06 -0.91
CA VAL A 169 -18.24 -22.33 0.54
C VAL A 169 -16.98 -23.06 1.01
N ASP A 170 -16.50 -22.67 2.19
CA ASP A 170 -15.42 -23.38 2.84
C ASP A 170 -15.86 -24.82 3.21
N GLY A 171 -15.01 -25.78 2.85
CA GLY A 171 -15.32 -27.19 3.01
C GLY A 171 -15.63 -27.61 4.45
N VAL A 172 -14.97 -27.00 5.43
CA VAL A 172 -15.13 -27.31 6.86
C VAL A 172 -16.45 -26.77 7.39
N TRP A 173 -16.90 -25.62 6.89
CA TRP A 173 -18.08 -24.91 7.40
C TRP A 173 -19.35 -25.12 6.58
N ARG A 174 -19.36 -26.13 5.69
CA ARG A 174 -20.47 -26.49 4.80
C ARG A 174 -21.82 -26.58 5.51
N SER A 175 -21.85 -27.14 6.73
CA SER A 175 -23.04 -27.34 7.53
C SER A 175 -23.66 -26.05 8.06
N LYS A 176 -22.91 -24.93 8.05
CA LYS A 176 -23.39 -23.60 8.45
C LYS A 176 -24.04 -22.82 7.31
N VAL A 177 -24.00 -23.33 6.08
CA VAL A 177 -24.57 -22.66 4.90
C VAL A 177 -25.71 -23.50 4.32
N PRO A 178 -26.97 -23.07 4.52
CA PRO A 178 -28.14 -23.68 3.86
C PRO A 178 -27.99 -23.59 2.34
N GLU A 179 -28.37 -24.65 1.61
CA GLU A 179 -28.43 -24.65 0.14
C GLU A 179 -27.13 -24.27 -0.60
N CYS A 180 -26.00 -24.92 -0.28
CA CYS A 180 -24.82 -24.74 -1.15
C CYS A 180 -24.99 -25.52 -2.46
N THR A 181 -25.46 -24.82 -3.48
CA THR A 181 -25.45 -25.22 -4.90
C THR A 181 -24.10 -24.97 -5.57
N VAL A 182 -23.20 -24.24 -4.89
CA VAL A 182 -21.87 -23.86 -5.38
C VAL A 182 -20.82 -24.87 -4.87
N GLY A 183 -19.80 -25.20 -5.67
CA GLY A 183 -18.73 -26.12 -5.28
C GLY A 183 -17.96 -25.68 -4.03
N MET A 184 -17.32 -26.62 -3.34
CA MET A 184 -16.57 -26.40 -2.09
C MET A 184 -15.10 -26.07 -2.35
N VAL A 185 -14.46 -25.31 -1.46
CA VAL A 185 -13.02 -25.00 -1.48
C VAL A 185 -12.43 -25.03 -0.08
N ARG A 186 -11.11 -25.14 0.03
CA ARG A 186 -10.42 -24.75 1.27
C ARG A 186 -10.10 -23.27 1.21
N THR A 187 -10.52 -22.53 2.23
CA THR A 187 -10.18 -21.12 2.38
C THR A 187 -8.99 -20.95 3.30
N GLN A 188 -8.31 -19.81 3.15
CA GLN A 188 -7.26 -19.37 4.04
C GLN A 188 -7.53 -17.90 4.35
N CYS A 189 -7.34 -17.50 5.60
CA CYS A 189 -7.32 -16.09 5.97
C CYS A 189 -5.97 -15.51 5.54
N ALA A 190 -6.01 -14.52 4.65
CA ALA A 190 -4.84 -13.81 4.19
C ALA A 190 -4.93 -12.35 4.64
N HIS A 191 -3.82 -11.80 5.11
CA HIS A 191 -3.72 -10.37 5.35
C HIS A 191 -3.79 -9.59 4.03
N ILE A 192 -4.57 -8.51 4.02
CA ILE A 192 -4.67 -7.61 2.85
C ILE A 192 -3.37 -6.80 2.71
N LEU A 193 -2.84 -6.33 3.84
CA LEU A 193 -1.49 -5.78 3.92
C LEU A 193 -0.53 -6.90 4.30
N PRO A 194 0.58 -7.10 3.56
CA PRO A 194 1.54 -8.14 3.91
C PRO A 194 1.97 -8.04 5.38
N PHE A 195 1.91 -9.15 6.10
CA PHE A 195 2.22 -9.26 7.54
C PHE A 195 3.58 -8.64 7.94
N ALA A 196 4.54 -8.59 7.01
CA ALA A 196 5.85 -7.96 7.20
C ALA A 196 5.81 -6.43 7.37
N LEU A 197 4.69 -5.78 7.09
CA LEU A 197 4.49 -4.35 7.34
C LEU A 197 3.91 -4.08 8.75
N GLY A 198 3.50 -5.12 9.48
CA GLY A 198 2.78 -5.00 10.75
C GLY A 198 3.56 -5.41 12.01
N ASN A 199 4.70 -6.08 11.87
CA ASN A 199 5.52 -6.49 13.03
C ASN A 199 6.91 -5.87 12.95
N PHE A 200 7.15 -4.86 13.78
CA PHE A 200 8.49 -4.42 14.13
C PHE A 200 8.85 -5.04 15.48
N ASP A 201 9.85 -5.92 15.49
CA ASP A 201 10.42 -6.40 16.73
C ASP A 201 11.48 -5.38 17.18
N GLU A 202 11.25 -4.71 18.30
CA GLU A 202 12.18 -3.72 18.87
C GLU A 202 13.58 -4.31 19.10
N GLN A 203 13.68 -5.62 19.38
CA GLN A 203 14.95 -6.31 19.59
C GLN A 203 15.71 -6.53 18.28
N SER A 204 15.00 -6.58 17.15
CA SER A 204 15.61 -6.73 15.82
C SER A 204 16.11 -5.40 15.24
N ALA A 205 15.90 -4.27 15.93
CA ALA A 205 16.27 -2.93 15.50
C ALA A 205 17.61 -2.43 16.07
N GLN A 206 18.27 -3.24 16.89
CA GLN A 206 19.62 -3.02 17.37
C GLN A 206 20.58 -3.93 16.60
N GLU A 207 21.09 -3.44 15.46
CA GLU A 207 22.44 -3.71 14.91
C GLU A 207 22.66 -2.93 13.59
#